data_AF-A0A815YPF5-F1
#
_entry.id   AF-A0A815YPF5-F1
#
_cell.length_a   1.000
_cell.length_b   1.000
_cell.length_c   1.000
_cell.angle_alpha   90.00
_cell.angle_beta   90.00
_cell.angle_gamma   90.00
#
_symmetry.space_group_name_H-M   'P 1'
#
loop_
_entity.id
_entity.type
_entity.pdbx_description
1 polymer ?
#
loop_
_entity_poly.entity_id
_entity_poly.type
_entity_poly.pdbx_seq_one_letter_code
_entity_poly.pdbx_strand_id
1 'polypeptide(L)'
;MFFSRVVLVLCAVAWFSSVCAHYCWPSVDQTFPWDVVRRTDNYETRNPIQNVNDPNFRCYNGAGGTAPNTYSIEAGNKITFQTDNVLYHIGVVNVYMAKAPDKAIDFDGSGN
;
A
#
# COMPACT_ATOMS: atom_id res chain seq x y z
N MET A 1 -7.97 -1.97 -50.05
CA MET A 1 -8.46 -2.64 -48.83
C MET A 1 -7.40 -2.78 -47.72
N PHE A 2 -6.27 -2.05 -47.75
CA PHE A 2 -5.22 -2.14 -46.70
C PHE A 2 -5.25 -1.00 -45.67
N PHE A 3 -5.90 0.13 -45.96
CA PHE A 3 -5.97 1.27 -45.03
C PHE A 3 -7.02 1.14 -43.92
N SER A 4 -8.01 0.25 -44.08
CA SER A 4 -9.15 0.12 -43.16
C SER A 4 -8.81 -0.69 -41.89
N ARG A 5 -7.81 -1.59 -41.96
CA ARG A 5 -7.41 -2.44 -40.83
C ARG A 5 -6.44 -1.78 -39.86
N VAL A 6 -5.66 -0.79 -40.30
CA VAL A 6 -4.66 -0.11 -39.45
C VAL A 6 -5.33 0.92 -38.52
N VAL A 7 -6.39 1.59 -38.99
CA VAL A 7 -7.13 2.59 -38.21
C VAL A 7 -7.92 1.95 -37.06
N LEU A 8 -8.41 0.72 -37.24
CA LEU A 8 -9.17 -0.01 -36.22
C LEU A 8 -8.30 -0.49 -35.04
N VAL A 9 -6.99 -0.68 -35.25
CA VAL A 9 -6.06 -1.11 -34.20
C VAL A 9 -5.60 0.07 -33.33
N LEU A 10 -5.49 1.28 -33.89
CA LEU A 10 -5.07 2.48 -33.15
C LEU A 10 -6.13 3.01 -32.16
N CYS A 11 -7.42 2.80 -32.41
CA CYS A 11 -8.49 3.23 -31.49
C CYS A 11 -8.65 2.32 -30.25
N ALA A 12 -8.19 1.07 -30.31
CA ALA A 12 -8.35 0.12 -29.19
C ALA A 12 -7.35 0.34 -28.04
N VAL A 13 -6.32 1.17 -28.23
CA VAL A 13 -5.26 1.40 -27.23
C VAL A 13 -5.53 2.62 -26.34
N ALA A 14 -6.57 3.41 -26.63
CA ALA A 14 -6.82 4.69 -25.95
C ALA A 14 -7.63 4.61 -24.64
N TRP A 15 -7.96 3.42 -24.14
CA TRP A 15 -8.89 3.22 -23.01
C TRP A 15 -8.25 2.71 -21.71
N PHE A 16 -6.94 2.81 -21.56
CA PHE A 16 -6.27 2.56 -20.28
C PHE A 16 -5.66 3.85 -19.72
N SER A 17 -6.49 4.88 -19.51
CA SER A 17 -6.17 5.87 -18.49
C SER A 17 -6.33 5.19 -17.14
N SER A 18 -5.29 4.49 -16.68
CA SER A 18 -5.19 4.10 -15.28
C SER A 18 -5.28 5.38 -14.47
N VAL A 19 -6.32 5.49 -13.66
CA VAL A 19 -6.50 6.63 -12.78
C VAL A 19 -5.38 6.54 -11.74
N CYS A 20 -4.23 7.16 -12.03
CA CYS A 20 -3.06 7.27 -11.14
C CYS A 20 -3.35 8.21 -9.95
N ALA A 21 -4.60 8.25 -9.52
CA ALA A 21 -5.01 9.12 -8.43
C ALA A 21 -4.54 8.50 -7.11
N HIS A 22 -4.70 7.21 -6.86
CA HIS A 22 -4.55 6.66 -5.50
C HIS A 22 -3.09 6.42 -5.03
N TYR A 23 -2.91 6.25 -3.71
CA TYR A 23 -1.62 6.15 -3.03
C TYR A 23 -1.51 4.91 -2.13
N CYS A 24 -0.28 4.48 -1.88
CA CYS A 24 0.11 3.51 -0.87
C CYS A 24 1.01 4.17 0.19
N TRP A 25 1.25 3.47 1.30
CA TRP A 25 2.19 3.87 2.36
C TRP A 25 3.39 2.92 2.38
N PRO A 26 4.34 3.01 1.43
CA PRO A 26 5.34 1.97 1.24
C PRO A 26 6.51 2.02 2.22
N SER A 27 6.74 3.13 2.91
CA SER A 27 7.94 3.30 3.73
C SER A 27 7.72 4.23 4.92
N VAL A 28 8.66 4.15 5.85
CA VAL A 28 8.82 5.12 6.94
C VAL A 28 10.17 5.81 6.82
N ASP A 29 10.23 7.07 7.20
CA ASP A 29 11.39 7.94 7.12
C ASP A 29 12.07 7.87 5.73
N GLN A 30 13.29 7.36 5.65
CA GLN A 30 14.08 7.25 4.41
C GLN A 30 14.35 5.78 4.02
N THR A 31 13.57 4.82 4.51
CA THR A 31 13.74 3.41 4.12
C THR A 31 13.30 3.18 2.68
N PHE A 32 13.79 2.10 2.08
CA PHE A 32 13.28 1.66 0.78
C PHE A 32 11.80 1.24 0.87
N PRO A 33 11.02 1.41 -0.21
CA PRO A 33 9.67 0.88 -0.31
C PRO A 33 9.60 -0.60 0.05
N TRP A 34 8.67 -0.96 0.93
CA TRP A 34 8.38 -2.33 1.37
C TRP A 34 9.52 -3.04 2.11
N ASP A 35 10.54 -2.31 2.57
CA ASP A 35 11.67 -2.87 3.30
C ASP A 35 11.33 -3.16 4.77
N VAL A 36 10.66 -2.20 5.42
CA VAL A 36 10.20 -2.31 6.82
C VAL A 36 8.68 -2.19 6.97
N VAL A 37 7.97 -1.98 5.86
CA VAL A 37 6.51 -1.96 5.79
C VAL A 37 6.05 -3.21 5.04
N ARG A 38 5.08 -3.95 5.58
CA ARG A 38 4.54 -5.13 4.90
C ARG A 38 3.92 -4.70 3.59
N ARG A 39 4.32 -5.34 2.49
CA ARG A 39 3.75 -5.02 1.17
C ARG A 39 2.24 -5.20 1.19
N THR A 40 1.51 -4.15 0.87
CA THR A 40 0.05 -4.19 0.84
C THR A 40 -0.46 -4.78 -0.47
N ASP A 41 -1.63 -5.40 -0.45
CA ASP A 41 -2.23 -6.08 -1.61
C ASP A 41 -2.55 -5.10 -2.75
N ASN A 42 -2.66 -3.80 -2.43
CA ASN A 42 -2.90 -2.74 -3.40
C ASN A 42 -1.61 -2.12 -3.98
N TYR A 43 -0.41 -2.68 -3.80
CA TYR A 43 0.83 -2.05 -4.26
C TYR A 43 0.84 -1.74 -5.78
N GLU A 44 0.12 -2.52 -6.60
CA GLU A 44 -0.04 -2.27 -8.04
C GLU A 44 -1.25 -1.38 -8.34
N THR A 45 -2.37 -1.63 -7.66
CA THR A 45 -3.68 -1.05 -8.01
C THR A 45 -3.99 0.27 -7.30
N ARG A 46 -3.39 0.48 -6.12
CA ARG A 46 -3.67 1.54 -5.15
C ARG A 46 -5.13 1.61 -4.68
N ASN A 47 -5.91 0.57 -4.91
CA ASN A 47 -7.30 0.53 -4.46
C ASN A 47 -7.39 0.52 -2.92
N PRO A 48 -8.40 1.18 -2.32
CA PRO A 48 -8.60 1.15 -0.87
C PRO A 48 -9.36 -0.10 -0.42
N ILE A 49 -9.21 -0.47 0.86
CA ILE A 49 -10.18 -1.32 1.54
C ILE A 49 -11.44 -0.50 1.81
N GLN A 50 -12.61 -1.05 1.44
CA GLN A 50 -13.90 -0.38 1.62
C GLN A 50 -14.76 -1.04 2.72
N ASN A 51 -14.48 -2.29 3.08
CA ASN A 51 -15.21 -3.02 4.11
C ASN A 51 -14.37 -3.09 5.39
N VAL A 52 -14.80 -2.40 6.44
CA VAL A 52 -14.10 -2.38 7.74
C VAL A 52 -14.18 -3.71 8.51
N ASN A 53 -15.10 -4.61 8.12
CA ASN A 53 -15.20 -5.94 8.70
C ASN A 53 -14.28 -6.96 8.00
N ASP A 54 -13.56 -6.56 6.94
CA ASP A 54 -12.58 -7.41 6.28
C ASP A 54 -11.38 -7.62 7.24
N PRO A 55 -10.97 -8.86 7.54
CA PRO A 55 -9.78 -9.13 8.34
C PRO A 55 -8.52 -8.44 7.82
N ASN A 56 -8.47 -8.18 6.51
CA ASN A 56 -7.38 -7.48 5.85
C ASN A 56 -7.32 -5.98 6.21
N PHE A 57 -8.36 -5.40 6.82
CA PHE A 57 -8.36 -4.02 7.32
C PHE A 57 -7.24 -3.73 8.33
N ARG A 58 -6.67 -4.77 8.93
CA ARG A 58 -5.58 -4.67 9.92
C ARG A 58 -4.24 -4.22 9.33
N CYS A 59 -3.78 -4.83 8.24
CA CYS A 59 -2.46 -4.57 7.64
C CYS A 59 -2.46 -4.59 6.10
N TYR A 60 -3.62 -4.80 5.48
CA TYR A 60 -3.84 -4.89 4.04
C TYR A 60 -2.84 -5.79 3.28
N ASN A 61 -2.42 -6.91 3.85
CA ASN A 61 -1.42 -7.82 3.28
C ASN A 61 -1.91 -9.28 3.18
N GLY A 62 -3.21 -9.50 3.04
CA GLY A 62 -3.87 -10.81 2.96
C GLY A 62 -3.40 -11.68 1.81
N ALA A 63 -2.80 -11.11 0.76
CA ALA A 63 -2.12 -11.86 -0.30
C ALA A 63 -0.70 -12.32 0.07
N GLY A 64 -0.29 -12.17 1.34
CA GLY A 64 0.99 -12.67 1.86
C GLY A 64 2.16 -11.71 1.70
N GLY A 65 1.91 -10.40 1.54
CA GLY A 65 2.98 -9.41 1.50
C GLY A 65 3.70 -9.31 2.86
N THR A 66 5.03 -9.36 2.82
CA THR A 66 5.90 -9.29 4.01
C THR A 66 6.76 -8.03 3.98
N ALA A 67 7.47 -7.80 5.09
CA ALA A 67 8.60 -6.86 5.17
C ALA A 67 9.85 -7.68 5.55
N PRO A 68 10.96 -7.58 4.80
CA PRO A 68 12.17 -8.33 5.11
C PRO A 68 12.85 -7.86 6.40
N ASN A 69 12.67 -6.59 6.79
CA ASN A 69 13.35 -5.97 7.92
C ASN A 69 12.37 -5.38 8.95
N THR A 70 12.85 -5.13 10.17
CA THR A 70 12.12 -4.40 11.22
C THR A 70 12.76 -3.03 11.43
N TYR A 71 11.94 -1.98 11.50
CA TYR A 71 12.42 -0.63 11.77
C TYR A 71 12.71 -0.44 13.26
N SER A 72 13.92 0.04 13.59
CA SER A 72 14.34 0.31 14.97
C SER A 72 14.27 1.80 15.26
N ILE A 73 13.57 2.16 16.34
CA ILE A 73 13.45 3.54 16.80
C ILE A 73 13.27 3.59 18.32
N GLU A 74 13.80 4.65 18.95
CA GLU A 74 13.64 4.90 20.38
C GLU A 74 12.30 5.56 20.70
N ALA A 75 11.74 5.25 21.87
CA ALA A 75 10.52 5.89 22.35
C ALA A 75 10.72 7.40 22.53
N GLY A 76 9.76 8.20 22.05
CA GLY A 76 9.82 9.66 22.08
C GLY A 76 10.37 10.29 20.79
N ASN A 77 11.03 9.51 19.92
CA ASN A 77 11.45 9.99 18.61
C ASN A 77 10.27 10.04 17.62
N LYS A 78 10.41 10.88 16.59
CA LYS A 78 9.41 11.05 15.53
C LYS A 78 9.61 10.01 14.43
N ILE A 79 8.50 9.54 13.86
CA ILE A 79 8.45 8.70 12.66
C ILE A 79 7.71 9.48 11.57
N THR A 80 8.23 9.45 10.35
CA THR A 80 7.55 9.96 9.16
C THR A 80 6.97 8.79 8.37
N PHE A 81 5.67 8.79 8.09
CA PHE A 81 5.07 7.83 7.15
C PHE A 81 5.07 8.45 5.75
N GLN A 82 5.63 7.74 4.77
CA GLN A 82 5.74 8.23 3.41
C GLN A 82 4.66 7.62 2.53
N THR A 83 4.08 8.43 1.64
CA THR A 83 3.19 7.96 0.57
C THR A 83 3.96 7.87 -0.74
N ASP A 84 3.57 6.95 -1.63
CA ASP A 84 4.17 6.83 -2.97
C ASP A 84 3.64 7.88 -3.97
N ASN A 85 2.62 8.64 -3.57
CA ASN A 85 1.97 9.69 -4.33
C ASN A 85 1.33 10.72 -3.38
N VAL A 86 0.87 11.85 -3.89
CA VAL A 86 0.23 12.90 -3.07
C VAL A 86 -1.00 12.35 -2.35
N LEU A 87 -1.18 12.68 -1.06
CA LEU A 87 -2.39 12.41 -0.30
C LEU A 87 -3.45 13.50 -0.59
N TYR A 88 -4.25 13.36 -1.65
CA TYR A 88 -5.18 14.41 -2.15
C TYR A 88 -6.64 14.24 -1.70
N HIS A 89 -7.00 13.10 -1.11
CA HIS A 89 -8.35 12.93 -0.58
C HIS A 89 -8.48 13.56 0.81
N ILE A 90 -9.53 14.36 1.00
CA ILE A 90 -9.86 14.94 2.29
C ILE A 90 -10.30 13.81 3.22
N GLY A 91 -9.66 13.70 4.38
CA GLY A 91 -9.96 12.65 5.36
C GLY A 91 -9.12 12.78 6.63
N VAL A 92 -9.17 11.74 7.45
CA VAL A 92 -8.40 11.64 8.69
C VAL A 92 -7.35 10.55 8.53
N VAL A 93 -6.13 10.83 9.00
CA VAL A 93 -5.08 9.82 9.15
C VAL A 93 -5.00 9.44 10.63
N ASN A 94 -5.16 8.14 10.90
CA ASN A 94 -5.00 7.58 12.24
C ASN A 94 -3.79 6.65 12.24
N VAL A 95 -2.98 6.73 13.30
CA VAL A 95 -1.82 5.86 13.49
C VAL A 95 -2.04 5.03 14.74
N TYR A 96 -1.92 3.72 14.62
CA TYR A 96 -2.09 2.76 15.70
C TYR A 96 -0.81 1.96 15.90
N MET A 97 -0.58 1.51 17.14
CA MET A 97 0.52 0.61 17.47
C MET A 97 -0.03 -0.58 18.26
N ALA A 98 0.48 -1.77 17.96
CA ALA A 98 0.24 -2.98 18.73
C ALA A 98 1.58 -3.56 19.17
N LYS A 99 1.68 -3.97 20.43
CA LYS A 99 2.88 -4.62 20.96
C LYS A 99 2.88 -6.08 20.50
N ALA A 100 3.90 -6.48 19.74
CA ALA A 100 4.12 -7.88 19.42
C ALA A 100 4.44 -8.67 20.70
N PRO A 101 3.89 -9.89 20.87
CA PRO A 101 4.21 -10.74 22.01
C PRO A 101 5.68 -11.18 21.99
N ASP A 102 6.21 -11.44 20.79
CA ASP A 102 7.60 -11.80 20.54
C ASP A 102 8.21 -10.90 19.44
N LYS A 103 8.57 -11.47 18.29
CA LYS A 103 9.17 -10.73 17.16
C LYS A 103 8.09 -10.05 16.33
N ALA A 104 8.30 -8.78 16.00
CA ALA A 104 7.37 -8.01 15.16
C ALA A 104 7.18 -8.62 13.76
N ILE A 105 8.22 -9.26 13.20
CA ILE A 105 8.15 -9.89 11.87
C ILE A 105 7.16 -11.05 11.81
N ASP A 106 6.96 -11.76 12.93
CA ASP A 106 6.10 -12.95 13.03
C ASP A 106 4.68 -12.61 13.54
N PHE A 107 4.47 -11.40 14.08
CA PHE A 107 3.20 -11.01 14.69
C PHE A 107 2.22 -10.40 13.68
N ASP A 108 1.16 -11.12 13.32
CA ASP A 108 0.19 -10.65 12.32
C ASP A 108 -0.73 -9.52 12.81
N GLY A 109 -0.71 -9.20 14.11
CA GLY A 109 -1.56 -8.19 14.73
C GLY A 109 -2.92 -8.72 15.22
N SER A 110 -3.21 -10.03 15.05
CA SER A 110 -4.37 -10.64 15.70
C SER A 110 -4.13 -10.61 17.20
N GLY A 111 -5.00 -9.90 17.92
CA GLY A 111 -5.03 -10.01 19.37
C GLY A 111 -5.52 -11.40 19.77
N ASN A 112 -5.08 -11.85 20.95
CA ASN A 112 -5.80 -12.85 21.73
C ASN A 112 -6.75 -12.12 22.68
#